data_AF-A0A1X0T3C2-F1
#
_entry.id   AF-A0A1X0T3C2-F1
#
_cell.length_a   1.000
_cell.length_b   1.000
_cell.length_c   1.000
_cell.angle_alpha   90.00
_cell.angle_beta   90.00
_cell.angle_gamma   90.00
#
_symmetry.space_group_name_H-M   'P 1'
#
loop_
_entity.id
_entity.type
_entity.pdbx_description
1 polymer ?
#
loop_
_entity_poly.entity_id
_entity_poly.type
_entity_poly.pdbx_seq_one_letter_code
_entity_poly.pdbx_strand_id
1 'polypeptide(L)'
;MEGIPKSEDRANITSIAIGPSDPQVMYATGHGIGVVKSTDSGKTWSSASSGLGGMSTEGFAVDAKDPGTLYVWVLGTGLYRSKDAGGSWQRVDDGPKQQEIRSLVSVNGPTGMGGIWLYAGLDTGVVKSPDCFCGWDRLPNEGLPEGRVYSLAVDSSDPNVLYAGLREGVFKTSDGGQTWNQVTDLVEDAVVTVNAAEPNEIYAVGADGTLVSSIDAGATWTKKESSNGEG
;
A
#
# COMPACT_ATOMS: atom_id res chain seq x y z
N MET A 1 23.39 0.06 -0.40
CA MET A 1 22.25 0.57 -1.19
C MET A 1 22.77 1.68 -2.06
N GLU A 2 23.02 1.38 -3.33
CA GLU A 2 23.43 2.36 -4.33
C GLU A 2 22.20 2.71 -5.18
N GLY A 3 21.93 4.00 -5.41
CA GLY A 3 20.82 4.47 -6.26
C GLY A 3 19.54 4.94 -5.54
N ILE A 4 19.42 4.74 -4.22
CA ILE A 4 18.39 5.44 -3.40
C ILE A 4 18.97 6.79 -2.95
N PRO A 5 18.25 7.91 -3.09
CA PRO A 5 18.70 9.20 -2.58
C PRO A 5 19.00 9.13 -1.08
N LYS A 6 20.13 9.71 -0.66
CA LYS A 6 20.51 9.75 0.75
C LYS A 6 19.61 10.73 1.50
N SER A 7 19.42 10.52 2.81
CA SER A 7 18.54 11.30 3.69
C SER A 7 18.79 12.82 3.73
N GLU A 8 19.89 13.29 3.15
CA GLU A 8 20.27 14.70 3.07
C GLU A 8 19.54 15.44 1.92
N ASP A 9 19.06 14.70 0.92
CA ASP A 9 18.03 15.15 0.00
C ASP A 9 16.68 14.91 0.68
N ARG A 10 15.71 15.82 0.60
CA ARG A 10 14.37 15.70 1.24
C ARG A 10 13.49 14.59 0.60
N ALA A 11 14.09 13.46 0.27
CA ALA A 11 13.52 12.28 -0.32
C ALA A 11 13.02 11.35 0.78
N ASN A 12 11.70 11.18 0.86
CA ASN A 12 11.06 10.26 1.81
C ASN A 12 10.48 9.07 1.05
N ILE A 13 10.87 7.86 1.43
CA ILE A 13 10.24 6.63 0.92
C ILE A 13 8.85 6.53 1.53
N THR A 14 7.83 6.41 0.68
CA THR A 14 6.42 6.31 1.08
C THR A 14 5.87 4.91 0.94
N SER A 15 6.45 4.09 0.07
CA SER A 15 6.05 2.69 -0.09
C SER A 15 7.19 1.85 -0.68
N ILE A 16 7.21 0.57 -0.32
CA ILE A 16 8.05 -0.47 -0.89
C ILE A 16 7.17 -1.66 -1.26
N ALA A 17 7.41 -2.26 -2.42
CA ALA A 17 6.68 -3.43 -2.87
C ALA A 17 7.65 -4.46 -3.48
N ILE A 18 7.38 -5.74 -3.24
CA ILE A 18 8.11 -6.85 -3.85
C ILE A 18 7.32 -7.32 -5.07
N GLY A 19 8.02 -7.64 -6.15
CA GLY A 19 7.44 -8.20 -7.36
C GLY A 19 6.78 -9.56 -7.06
N PRO A 20 5.47 -9.74 -7.34
CA PRO A 20 4.78 -10.98 -6.97
C PRO A 20 5.26 -12.21 -7.75
N SER A 21 5.87 -12.01 -8.93
CA SER A 21 6.41 -13.08 -9.78
C SER A 21 7.90 -13.35 -9.57
N ASP A 22 8.63 -12.45 -8.92
CA ASP A 22 10.07 -12.56 -8.67
C ASP A 22 10.45 -11.75 -7.41
N PRO A 23 10.83 -12.42 -6.31
CA PRO A 23 11.21 -11.74 -5.07
C PRO A 23 12.52 -10.94 -5.18
N GLN A 24 13.28 -11.08 -6.26
CA GLN A 24 14.44 -10.21 -6.54
C GLN A 24 14.04 -8.86 -7.11
N VAL A 25 12.83 -8.75 -7.67
CA VAL A 25 12.30 -7.50 -8.17
C VAL A 25 11.65 -6.74 -7.02
N MET A 26 12.08 -5.50 -6.82
CA MET A 26 11.53 -4.63 -5.78
C MET A 26 11.27 -3.24 -6.36
N TYR A 27 10.24 -2.58 -5.86
CA TYR A 27 9.90 -1.20 -6.18
C TYR A 27 9.91 -0.38 -4.91
N ALA A 28 10.38 0.85 -4.99
CA ALA A 28 10.20 1.84 -3.95
C ALA A 28 9.69 3.15 -4.57
N THR A 29 8.85 3.84 -3.81
CA THR A 29 8.24 5.11 -4.20
C THR A 29 8.44 6.12 -3.09
N GLY A 30 8.34 7.40 -3.42
CA GLY A 30 8.57 8.45 -2.44
C GLY A 30 8.38 9.87 -2.95
N HIS A 31 8.46 10.80 -2.01
CA HIS A 31 8.47 12.23 -2.31
C HIS A 31 9.82 12.61 -2.94
N GLY A 32 9.80 13.22 -4.12
CA GLY A 32 11.00 13.69 -4.82
C GLY A 32 11.82 12.61 -5.57
N ILE A 33 11.46 11.33 -5.47
CA ILE A 33 12.23 10.23 -6.09
C ILE A 33 11.49 9.50 -7.22
N GLY A 34 10.18 9.71 -7.33
CA GLY A 34 9.31 8.98 -8.26
C GLY A 34 9.22 7.50 -7.88
N VAL A 35 9.31 6.64 -8.90
CA VAL A 35 9.41 5.18 -8.74
C VAL A 35 10.84 4.75 -9.08
N VAL A 36 11.44 3.95 -8.19
CA VAL A 36 12.70 3.26 -8.41
C VAL A 36 12.51 1.74 -8.35
N LYS A 37 13.31 1.01 -9.12
CA LYS A 37 13.23 -0.44 -9.25
C LYS A 37 14.60 -1.08 -9.01
N SER A 38 14.59 -2.17 -8.27
CA SER A 38 15.70 -3.12 -8.14
C SER A 38 15.31 -4.44 -8.80
N THR A 39 16.30 -5.12 -9.36
CA THR A 39 16.18 -6.48 -9.93
C THR A 39 17.18 -7.44 -9.30
N ASP A 40 17.75 -7.07 -8.16
CA ASP A 40 18.84 -7.80 -7.49
C ASP A 40 18.65 -7.86 -5.96
N SER A 41 17.39 -7.97 -5.52
CA SER A 41 16.98 -8.01 -4.11
C SER A 41 17.41 -6.76 -3.33
N GLY A 42 17.30 -5.59 -3.96
CA GLY A 42 17.53 -4.29 -3.31
C GLY A 42 19.00 -3.89 -3.19
N LYS A 43 19.93 -4.60 -3.83
CA LYS A 43 21.37 -4.25 -3.80
C LYS A 43 21.62 -2.98 -4.60
N THR A 44 21.06 -2.89 -5.81
CA THR A 44 21.12 -1.72 -6.68
C THR A 44 19.72 -1.28 -7.11
N TRP A 45 19.56 0.03 -7.31
CA TRP A 45 18.30 0.65 -7.70
C TRP A 45 18.49 1.55 -8.91
N SER A 46 17.51 1.56 -9.79
CA SER A 46 17.47 2.40 -10.99
C SER A 46 16.13 3.13 -11.09
N SER A 47 16.12 4.29 -11.74
CA SER A 47 14.86 5.02 -11.96
C SER A 47 13.92 4.23 -12.87
N ALA A 48 12.66 4.12 -12.45
CA ALA A 48 11.56 3.51 -13.19
C ALA A 48 10.41 4.51 -13.33
N SER A 49 10.72 5.78 -13.62
CA SER A 49 9.79 6.92 -13.58
C SER A 49 9.41 7.48 -14.96
N SER A 50 9.76 6.77 -16.05
CA SER A 50 9.51 7.25 -17.41
C SER A 50 8.02 7.45 -17.68
N GLY A 51 7.62 8.67 -18.06
CA GLY A 51 6.22 9.01 -18.34
C GLY A 51 5.39 9.47 -17.13
N LEU A 52 5.96 9.51 -15.92
CA LEU A 52 5.31 10.14 -14.77
C LEU A 52 5.26 11.67 -14.94
N GLY A 53 4.14 12.28 -14.53
CA GLY A 53 3.97 13.73 -14.53
C GLY A 53 4.55 14.44 -13.30
N GLY A 54 5.22 13.72 -12.41
CA GLY A 54 5.81 14.25 -11.18
C GLY A 54 6.63 13.20 -10.44
N MET A 55 7.50 13.67 -9.54
CA MET A 55 8.41 12.82 -8.76
C MET A 55 7.96 12.61 -7.32
N SER A 56 6.86 13.23 -6.90
CA SER A 56 6.28 13.01 -5.58
C SER A 56 5.17 11.99 -5.66
N THR A 57 5.43 10.81 -5.14
CA THR A 57 4.53 9.65 -5.22
C THR A 57 4.11 9.21 -3.82
N GLU A 58 2.87 8.74 -3.74
CA GLU A 58 2.30 7.98 -2.62
C GLU A 58 1.54 6.79 -3.23
N GLY A 59 0.82 6.00 -2.43
CA GLY A 59 -0.11 4.98 -2.92
C GLY A 59 0.39 4.14 -4.11
N PHE A 60 1.14 3.08 -3.84
CA PHE A 60 1.66 2.17 -4.86
C PHE A 60 1.03 0.78 -4.74
N ALA A 61 0.57 0.22 -5.86
CA ALA A 61 0.00 -1.13 -5.89
C ALA A 61 0.49 -1.91 -7.12
N VAL A 62 0.74 -3.20 -6.91
CA VAL A 62 0.88 -4.17 -8.00
C VAL A 62 -0.48 -4.75 -8.29
N ASP A 63 -0.84 -4.93 -9.57
CA ASP A 63 -2.10 -5.55 -9.96
C ASP A 63 -2.19 -7.00 -9.44
N ALA A 64 -3.30 -7.33 -8.78
CA ALA A 64 -3.50 -8.64 -8.15
C ALA A 64 -3.65 -9.79 -9.16
N LYS A 65 -3.90 -9.52 -10.44
CA LYS A 65 -4.02 -10.52 -11.52
C LYS A 65 -2.82 -10.54 -12.44
N ASP A 66 -2.22 -9.38 -12.69
CA ASP A 66 -1.10 -9.24 -13.61
C ASP A 66 0.07 -8.50 -12.94
N PRO A 67 1.05 -9.23 -12.37
CA PRO A 67 2.26 -8.64 -11.77
C PRO A 67 3.05 -7.67 -12.67
N GLY A 68 2.85 -7.72 -14.00
CA GLY A 68 3.44 -6.77 -14.94
C GLY A 68 2.75 -5.40 -14.96
N THR A 69 1.56 -5.30 -14.39
CA THR A 69 0.78 -4.07 -14.28
C THR A 69 0.95 -3.44 -12.90
N LEU A 70 1.30 -2.16 -12.87
CA LEU A 70 1.55 -1.38 -11.64
C LEU A 70 0.71 -0.11 -11.63
N TYR A 71 0.36 0.35 -10.42
CA TYR A 71 -0.37 1.59 -10.18
C TYR A 71 0.40 2.46 -9.19
N VAL A 72 0.46 3.76 -9.45
CA VAL A 72 1.07 4.73 -8.52
C VAL A 72 0.28 6.03 -8.50
N TRP A 73 0.08 6.58 -7.31
CA TRP A 73 -0.47 7.91 -7.13
C TRP A 73 0.63 8.97 -7.18
N VAL A 74 0.50 9.94 -8.08
CA VAL A 74 1.40 11.09 -8.19
C VAL A 74 0.69 12.31 -7.60
N LEU A 75 1.26 12.86 -6.52
CA LEU A 75 0.68 13.98 -5.77
C LEU A 75 0.39 15.18 -6.68
N GLY A 76 -0.80 15.76 -6.51
CA GLY A 76 -1.27 16.91 -7.30
C GLY A 76 -1.45 16.62 -8.80
N THR A 77 -1.27 15.38 -9.25
CA THR A 77 -1.34 15.01 -10.67
C THR A 77 -2.41 13.97 -10.96
N GLY A 78 -2.41 12.82 -10.28
CA GLY A 78 -3.39 11.76 -10.51
C GLY A 78 -2.81 10.34 -10.44
N LEU A 79 -3.63 9.36 -10.81
CA LEU A 79 -3.26 7.95 -10.85
C LEU A 79 -2.57 7.61 -12.17
N TYR A 80 -1.45 6.90 -12.08
CA TYR A 80 -0.70 6.40 -13.23
C TYR A 80 -0.70 4.87 -13.23
N ARG A 81 -0.69 4.29 -14.44
CA ARG A 81 -0.55 2.85 -14.67
C ARG A 81 0.65 2.57 -15.56
N SER A 82 1.44 1.56 -15.19
CA SER A 82 2.40 0.89 -16.06
C SER A 82 1.88 -0.51 -16.41
N LYS A 83 2.14 -0.98 -17.63
CA LYS A 83 1.83 -2.35 -18.09
C LYS A 83 3.09 -3.17 -18.42
N ASP A 84 4.24 -2.62 -18.09
CA ASP A 84 5.57 -3.12 -18.43
C ASP A 84 6.50 -3.10 -17.21
N ALA A 85 5.92 -3.37 -16.03
CA ALA A 85 6.63 -3.50 -14.76
C ALA A 85 7.51 -2.27 -14.43
N GLY A 86 6.97 -1.07 -14.67
CA GLY A 86 7.62 0.22 -14.40
C GLY A 86 8.51 0.76 -15.52
N GLY A 87 8.49 0.15 -16.72
CA GLY A 87 9.24 0.63 -17.88
C GLY A 87 8.70 1.97 -18.41
N SER A 88 7.38 2.12 -18.46
CA SER A 88 6.69 3.35 -18.85
C SER A 88 5.36 3.51 -18.13
N TRP A 89 4.99 4.76 -17.87
CA TRP A 89 3.77 5.13 -17.15
C TRP A 89 2.85 5.98 -18.00
N GLN A 90 1.54 5.78 -17.81
CA GLN A 90 0.49 6.60 -18.41
C GLN A 90 -0.48 7.02 -17.32
N ARG A 91 -0.86 8.30 -17.32
CA ARG A 91 -1.92 8.80 -16.45
C ARG A 91 -3.25 8.19 -16.90
N VAL A 92 -4.00 7.63 -15.95
CA VAL A 92 -5.26 6.92 -16.23
C VAL A 92 -6.47 7.51 -15.53
N ASP A 93 -6.28 8.23 -14.42
CA ASP A 93 -7.39 8.76 -13.63
C ASP A 93 -6.99 10.01 -12.83
N ASP A 94 -7.96 10.89 -12.55
CA ASP A 94 -7.79 12.09 -11.71
C ASP A 94 -7.77 11.77 -10.21
N GLY A 95 -8.21 10.57 -9.82
CA GLY A 95 -8.35 10.15 -8.43
C GLY A 95 -9.71 10.51 -7.81
N PRO A 96 -9.91 10.18 -6.52
CA PRO A 96 -11.07 10.64 -5.76
C PRO A 96 -11.06 12.17 -5.66
N LYS A 97 -12.24 12.80 -5.84
CA LYS A 97 -12.38 14.26 -5.98
C LYS A 97 -11.74 15.03 -4.83
N GLN A 98 -10.73 15.84 -5.15
CA GLN A 98 -10.02 16.74 -4.22
C GLN A 98 -9.41 16.02 -3.00
N GLN A 99 -9.05 14.74 -3.15
CA GLN A 99 -8.42 13.96 -2.09
C GLN A 99 -7.15 13.31 -2.61
N GLU A 100 -6.15 13.22 -1.74
CA GLU A 100 -4.90 12.54 -2.03
C GLU A 100 -5.00 11.08 -1.59
N ILE A 101 -4.45 10.17 -2.40
CA ILE A 101 -4.33 8.75 -2.05
C ILE A 101 -3.06 8.57 -1.22
N ARG A 102 -3.23 8.09 0.02
CA ARG A 102 -2.13 7.82 0.96
C ARG A 102 -1.59 6.41 0.80
N SER A 103 -2.51 5.45 0.66
CA SER A 103 -2.20 4.04 0.46
C SER A 103 -3.08 3.47 -0.64
N LEU A 104 -2.56 2.51 -1.40
CA LEU A 104 -3.25 1.89 -2.52
C LEU A 104 -2.98 0.38 -2.48
N VAL A 105 -4.03 -0.43 -2.61
CA VAL A 105 -3.91 -1.88 -2.77
C VAL A 105 -4.79 -2.36 -3.90
N SER A 106 -4.34 -3.38 -4.62
CA SER A 106 -5.12 -4.08 -5.65
C SER A 106 -5.64 -5.40 -5.09
N VAL A 107 -6.89 -5.73 -5.38
CA VAL A 107 -7.50 -7.00 -4.99
C VAL A 107 -8.18 -7.65 -6.20
N ASN A 108 -8.15 -8.97 -6.29
CA ASN A 108 -8.87 -9.70 -7.33
C ASN A 108 -10.38 -9.61 -7.08
N GLY A 109 -11.15 -9.13 -8.06
CA GLY A 109 -12.59 -8.99 -7.93
C GLY A 109 -13.30 -9.22 -9.27
N PRO A 110 -14.09 -10.29 -9.43
CA PRO A 110 -14.77 -10.59 -10.70
C PRO A 110 -15.81 -9.53 -11.12
N THR A 111 -16.19 -8.61 -10.22
CA THR A 111 -17.12 -7.50 -10.50
C THR A 111 -16.44 -6.19 -10.90
N GLY A 112 -15.12 -6.07 -10.75
CA GLY A 112 -14.37 -4.96 -11.36
C GLY A 112 -14.29 -5.21 -12.85
N MET A 113 -14.73 -4.27 -13.69
CA MET A 113 -14.85 -4.41 -15.15
C MET A 113 -13.47 -4.47 -15.86
N GLY A 114 -12.73 -5.54 -15.57
CA GLY A 114 -11.35 -5.84 -15.99
C GLY A 114 -10.70 -6.87 -15.07
N GLY A 115 -11.21 -6.99 -13.83
CA GLY A 115 -10.99 -8.14 -12.96
C GLY A 115 -10.36 -7.81 -11.60
N ILE A 116 -10.07 -6.54 -11.30
CA ILE A 116 -9.60 -6.11 -9.99
C ILE A 116 -10.42 -4.94 -9.42
N TRP A 117 -10.26 -4.72 -8.12
CA TRP A 117 -10.58 -3.46 -7.46
C TRP A 117 -9.30 -2.84 -6.90
N LEU A 118 -9.18 -1.52 -7.03
CA LEU A 118 -8.21 -0.71 -6.30
C LEU A 118 -8.89 -0.12 -5.07
N TYR A 119 -8.36 -0.40 -3.88
CA TYR A 119 -8.76 0.28 -2.65
C TYR A 119 -7.74 1.36 -2.33
N ALA A 120 -8.23 2.57 -2.06
CA ALA A 120 -7.41 3.72 -1.70
C ALA A 120 -7.73 4.18 -0.27
N GLY A 121 -6.69 4.27 0.55
CA GLY A 121 -6.72 4.91 1.86
C GLY A 121 -6.52 6.41 1.70
N LEU A 122 -7.41 7.20 2.29
CA LEU A 122 -7.45 8.66 2.19
C LEU A 122 -7.32 9.30 3.57
N ASP A 123 -7.31 10.64 3.60
CA ASP A 123 -7.43 11.41 4.85
C ASP A 123 -8.84 11.31 5.50
N THR A 124 -9.79 10.64 4.84
CA THR A 124 -11.20 10.53 5.26
C THR A 124 -11.77 9.11 5.17
N GLY A 125 -10.92 8.09 5.32
CA GLY A 125 -11.32 6.68 5.22
C GLY A 125 -10.95 6.01 3.90
N VAL A 126 -11.67 4.94 3.54
CA VAL A 126 -11.36 4.08 2.39
C VAL A 126 -12.39 4.24 1.28
N VAL A 127 -11.91 4.28 0.04
CA VAL A 127 -12.73 4.24 -1.18
C VAL A 127 -12.22 3.12 -2.09
N LYS A 128 -13.01 2.75 -3.10
CA LYS A 128 -12.55 1.79 -4.12
C LYS A 128 -12.92 2.20 -5.54
N SER A 129 -12.14 1.75 -6.51
CA SER A 129 -12.38 1.96 -7.94
C SER A 129 -12.11 0.67 -8.70
N PRO A 130 -12.92 0.30 -9.70
CA PRO A 130 -12.57 -0.78 -10.61
C PRO A 130 -11.46 -0.33 -11.57
N ASP A 131 -10.75 -1.28 -12.16
CA ASP A 131 -9.70 -1.02 -13.16
C ASP A 131 -10.17 -0.39 -14.48
N CYS A 132 -11.48 -0.21 -14.69
CA CYS A 132 -11.97 0.70 -15.74
C CYS A 132 -11.74 2.19 -15.45
N PHE A 133 -11.36 2.55 -14.22
CA PHE A 133 -11.22 3.94 -13.76
C PHE A 133 -12.47 4.77 -14.07
N CYS A 134 -13.62 4.12 -13.99
CA CYS A 134 -14.92 4.66 -14.33
C CYS A 134 -15.57 5.38 -13.14
N GLY A 135 -14.90 5.39 -11.97
CA GLY A 135 -15.28 6.16 -10.79
C GLY A 135 -14.73 5.57 -9.48
N TRP A 136 -14.64 6.40 -8.45
CA TRP A 136 -14.31 5.98 -7.08
C TRP A 136 -15.59 5.91 -6.23
N ASP A 137 -15.93 4.71 -5.77
CA ASP A 137 -17.05 4.43 -4.89
C ASP A 137 -16.69 4.73 -3.44
N ARG A 138 -17.55 5.50 -2.78
CA ARG A 138 -17.47 5.69 -1.33
C ARG A 138 -17.97 4.43 -0.63
N LEU A 139 -17.21 3.99 0.36
CA LEU A 139 -17.63 2.92 1.26
C LEU A 139 -18.28 3.52 2.51
N PRO A 140 -19.19 2.79 3.19
CA PRO A 140 -19.76 3.19 4.47
C PRO A 140 -18.70 3.43 5.54
N ASN A 141 -17.63 2.64 5.55
CA ASN A 141 -16.56 2.74 6.55
C ASN A 141 -17.08 2.68 8.01
N GLU A 142 -18.14 1.92 8.27
CA GLU A 142 -18.75 1.85 9.60
C GLU A 142 -17.76 1.26 10.61
N GLY A 143 -17.53 1.96 11.73
CA GLY A 143 -16.55 1.53 12.74
C GLY A 143 -15.10 1.93 12.46
N LEU A 144 -14.81 2.55 11.32
CA LEU A 144 -13.50 3.15 11.04
C LEU A 144 -13.47 4.58 11.60
N PRO A 145 -12.48 4.95 12.44
CA PRO A 145 -12.32 6.31 12.93
C PRO A 145 -12.17 7.34 11.80
N GLU A 146 -12.64 8.57 12.05
CA GLU A 146 -12.31 9.69 11.17
C GLU A 146 -10.81 9.99 11.26
N GLY A 147 -10.12 9.96 10.13
CA GLY A 147 -8.70 10.29 10.08
C GLY A 147 -8.00 9.71 8.87
N ARG A 148 -6.68 9.92 8.86
CA ARG A 148 -5.80 9.42 7.81
C ARG A 148 -5.64 7.90 7.92
N VAL A 149 -5.94 7.23 6.81
CA VAL A 149 -5.55 5.85 6.58
C VAL A 149 -4.10 5.85 6.09
N TYR A 150 -3.15 5.55 6.97
CA TYR A 150 -1.72 5.57 6.66
C TYR A 150 -1.33 4.40 5.75
N SER A 151 -1.96 3.25 5.93
CA SER A 151 -1.60 2.02 5.24
C SER A 151 -2.83 1.13 5.06
N LEU A 152 -2.91 0.48 3.91
CA LEU A 152 -3.82 -0.63 3.64
C LEU A 152 -3.00 -1.88 3.35
N ALA A 153 -3.48 -3.02 3.84
CA ALA A 153 -3.01 -4.35 3.45
C ALA A 153 -4.21 -5.24 3.15
N VAL A 154 -4.03 -6.21 2.25
CA VAL A 154 -5.08 -7.13 1.81
C VAL A 154 -4.67 -8.56 2.10
N ASP A 155 -5.64 -9.38 2.50
CA ASP A 155 -5.54 -10.82 2.40
C ASP A 155 -5.62 -11.26 0.92
N SER A 156 -4.55 -11.85 0.40
CA SER A 156 -4.50 -12.30 -0.99
C SER A 156 -5.46 -13.47 -1.29
N SER A 157 -5.93 -14.18 -0.26
CA SER A 157 -6.85 -15.31 -0.38
C SER A 157 -8.32 -14.90 -0.32
N ASP A 158 -8.65 -13.76 0.30
CA ASP A 158 -10.01 -13.20 0.33
C ASP A 158 -9.99 -11.68 0.09
N PRO A 159 -10.44 -11.20 -1.09
CA PRO A 159 -10.44 -9.79 -1.45
C PRO A 159 -11.40 -8.91 -0.61
N ASN A 160 -12.23 -9.50 0.25
CA ASN A 160 -13.08 -8.76 1.19
C ASN A 160 -12.39 -8.50 2.54
N VAL A 161 -11.25 -9.15 2.80
CA VAL A 161 -10.49 -8.98 4.03
C VAL A 161 -9.34 -8.01 3.80
N LEU A 162 -9.46 -6.84 4.44
CA LEU A 162 -8.43 -5.81 4.42
C LEU A 162 -8.12 -5.35 5.85
N TYR A 163 -6.91 -4.81 6.01
CA TYR A 163 -6.44 -4.18 7.22
C TYR A 163 -6.07 -2.73 6.93
N ALA A 164 -6.48 -1.83 7.81
CA ALA A 164 -6.18 -0.40 7.73
C ALA A 164 -5.36 0.01 8.95
N GLY A 165 -4.19 0.58 8.70
CA GLY A 165 -3.37 1.23 9.71
C GLY A 165 -3.74 2.70 9.84
N LEU A 166 -4.15 3.09 11.05
CA LEU A 166 -4.61 4.42 11.41
C LEU A 166 -3.82 4.92 12.63
N ARG A 167 -4.11 6.15 13.06
CA ARG A 167 -3.49 6.73 14.26
C ARG A 167 -3.79 5.91 15.51
N GLU A 168 -5.01 5.40 15.59
CA GLU A 168 -5.55 4.64 16.73
C GLU A 168 -5.15 3.17 16.73
N GLY A 169 -4.42 2.70 15.71
CA GLY A 169 -3.97 1.32 15.57
C GLY A 169 -4.45 0.66 14.28
N VAL A 170 -4.69 -0.65 14.33
CA VAL A 170 -5.06 -1.45 13.16
C VAL A 170 -6.52 -1.84 13.22
N PHE A 171 -7.22 -1.65 12.11
CA PHE A 171 -8.62 -2.02 11.90
C PHE A 171 -8.72 -3.09 10.81
N LYS A 172 -9.65 -4.02 10.95
CA LYS A 172 -9.92 -5.10 9.99
C LYS A 172 -11.34 -5.00 9.46
N THR A 173 -11.49 -5.20 8.16
CA THR A 173 -12.78 -5.50 7.51
C THR A 173 -12.78 -6.94 7.02
N SER A 174 -13.96 -7.53 6.88
CA SER A 174 -14.16 -8.84 6.22
C SER A 174 -15.32 -8.80 5.22
N ASP A 175 -15.79 -7.60 4.88
CA ASP A 175 -16.91 -7.34 3.98
C ASP A 175 -16.58 -6.30 2.90
N GLY A 176 -15.29 -6.08 2.63
CA GLY A 176 -14.83 -5.16 1.60
C GLY A 176 -14.99 -3.69 1.98
N GLY A 177 -14.85 -3.38 3.28
CA GLY A 177 -14.83 -2.02 3.81
C GLY A 177 -16.21 -1.43 4.12
N GLN A 178 -17.25 -2.26 4.21
CA GLN A 178 -18.56 -1.82 4.71
C GLN A 178 -18.47 -1.59 6.22
N THR A 179 -17.92 -2.56 6.95
CA THR A 179 -17.69 -2.49 8.40
C THR A 179 -16.22 -2.76 8.75
N TRP A 180 -15.75 -2.10 9.81
CA TRP A 180 -14.40 -2.18 10.33
C TRP A 180 -14.43 -2.41 11.84
N ASN A 181 -13.54 -3.27 12.32
CA ASN A 181 -13.35 -3.54 13.74
C ASN A 181 -11.89 -3.30 14.11
N GLN A 182 -11.64 -2.61 15.22
CA GLN A 182 -10.29 -2.45 15.75
C GLN A 182 -9.77 -3.82 16.20
N VAL A 183 -8.61 -4.23 15.68
CA VAL A 183 -7.97 -5.51 16.01
C VAL A 183 -6.74 -5.33 16.91
N THR A 184 -6.14 -4.14 16.93
CA THR A 184 -5.13 -3.78 17.93
C THR A 184 -4.99 -2.26 18.07
N ASP A 185 -4.71 -1.82 19.30
CA ASP A 185 -4.36 -0.46 19.71
C ASP A 185 -2.91 -0.39 20.25
N LEU A 186 -2.12 -1.46 20.07
CA LEU A 186 -0.78 -1.58 20.63
C LEU A 186 0.27 -0.73 19.90
N VAL A 187 -0.11 -0.16 18.77
CA VAL A 187 0.69 0.73 17.90
C VAL A 187 -0.14 1.95 17.56
N GLU A 188 0.52 3.10 17.45
CA GLU A 188 -0.07 4.35 16.96
C GLU A 188 0.54 4.74 15.61
N ASP A 189 -0.22 5.48 14.80
CA ASP A 189 0.17 5.85 13.43
C ASP A 189 0.63 4.63 12.61
N ALA A 190 -0.21 3.60 12.64
CA ALA A 190 0.17 2.26 12.25
C ALA A 190 0.39 2.11 10.74
N VAL A 191 1.48 1.45 10.37
CA VAL A 191 1.68 0.85 9.06
C VAL A 191 1.48 -0.66 9.20
N VAL A 192 0.66 -1.26 8.34
CA VAL A 192 0.27 -2.67 8.44
C VAL A 192 0.64 -3.43 7.16
N THR A 193 1.02 -4.69 7.30
CA THR A 193 1.25 -5.61 6.17
C THR A 193 0.76 -7.01 6.51
N VAL A 194 0.35 -7.75 5.48
CA VAL A 194 -0.09 -9.15 5.56
C VAL A 194 0.96 -10.02 4.85
N ASN A 195 1.35 -11.13 5.45
CA ASN A 195 2.22 -12.09 4.80
C ASN A 195 1.46 -12.75 3.63
N ALA A 196 1.94 -12.53 2.41
CA ALA A 196 1.28 -13.02 1.20
C ALA A 196 1.25 -14.56 1.07
N ALA A 197 2.18 -15.26 1.74
CA ALA A 197 2.23 -16.73 1.75
C ALA A 197 1.41 -17.34 2.90
N GLU A 198 1.25 -16.60 4.01
CA GLU A 198 0.53 -17.02 5.21
C GLU A 198 -0.39 -15.88 5.66
N PRO A 199 -1.58 -15.69 5.07
CA PRO A 199 -2.41 -14.50 5.32
C PRO A 199 -2.93 -14.33 6.76
N ASN A 200 -2.80 -15.37 7.59
CA ASN A 200 -3.04 -15.28 9.03
C ASN A 200 -1.92 -14.53 9.78
N GLU A 201 -0.74 -14.40 9.19
CA GLU A 201 0.38 -13.65 9.74
C GLU A 201 0.32 -12.18 9.31
N ILE A 202 0.24 -11.29 10.28
CA ILE A 202 0.12 -9.85 10.08
C ILE A 202 1.17 -9.16 10.92
N TYR A 203 1.79 -8.12 10.37
CA TYR A 203 2.72 -7.26 11.09
C TYR A 203 2.23 -5.83 11.04
N ALA A 204 2.40 -5.11 12.15
CA ALA A 204 2.18 -3.68 12.19
C ALA A 204 3.31 -2.97 12.95
N VAL A 205 3.67 -1.79 12.46
CA VAL A 205 4.69 -0.93 13.05
C VAL A 205 4.08 0.43 13.34
N GLY A 206 4.28 0.93 14.56
CA GLY A 206 3.91 2.28 14.94
C GLY A 206 5.03 3.29 14.65
N ALA A 207 4.68 4.58 14.61
CA ALA A 207 5.64 5.66 14.37
C ALA A 207 6.73 5.77 15.46
N ASP A 208 6.47 5.23 16.65
CA ASP A 208 7.42 5.12 17.77
C ASP A 208 8.43 3.95 17.61
N GLY A 209 8.30 3.15 16.56
CA GLY A 209 9.12 1.97 16.31
C GLY A 209 8.60 0.68 16.95
N THR A 210 7.45 0.72 17.64
CA THR A 210 6.82 -0.49 18.20
C THR A 210 6.43 -1.44 17.07
N LEU A 211 6.94 -2.67 17.09
CA LEU A 211 6.56 -3.74 16.17
C LEU A 211 5.64 -4.75 16.87
N VAL A 212 4.50 -5.05 16.27
CA VAL A 212 3.57 -6.10 16.71
C VAL A 212 3.30 -7.10 15.60
N SER A 213 2.97 -8.33 15.97
CA SER A 213 2.53 -9.35 15.02
C SER A 213 1.32 -10.14 15.53
N SER A 214 0.50 -10.60 14.60
CA SER A 214 -0.53 -11.62 14.79
C SER A 214 -0.21 -12.83 13.91
N ILE A 215 -0.61 -14.02 14.37
CA ILE A 215 -0.53 -15.29 13.60
C ILE A 215 -1.91 -15.92 13.36
N ASP A 216 -2.98 -15.20 13.72
CA ASP A 216 -4.36 -15.65 13.73
C ASP A 216 -5.30 -14.61 13.10
N ALA A 217 -4.83 -13.99 12.01
CA ALA A 217 -5.56 -13.01 11.21
C ALA A 217 -6.08 -11.82 12.02
N GLY A 218 -5.32 -11.39 13.03
CA GLY A 218 -5.58 -10.23 13.87
C GLY A 218 -6.45 -10.52 15.09
N ALA A 219 -6.73 -11.78 15.43
CA ALA A 219 -7.49 -12.11 16.63
C ALA A 219 -6.67 -11.87 17.91
N THR A 220 -5.37 -12.13 17.89
CA THR A 220 -4.43 -11.82 18.98
C THR A 220 -3.13 -11.20 18.44
N TRP A 221 -2.53 -10.34 19.25
CA TRP A 221 -1.33 -9.58 18.89
C TRP A 221 -0.25 -9.67 19.96
N THR A 222 1.00 -9.75 19.51
CA THR A 222 2.18 -9.83 20.37
C THR A 222 3.18 -8.74 19.98
N LYS A 223 3.65 -7.95 20.95
CA LYS A 223 4.78 -7.02 20.76
C LYS A 223 6.07 -7.82 20.51
N LYS A 224 6.83 -7.44 19.50
CA LYS A 224 8.17 -7.99 19.24
C LYS A 224 9.18 -7.16 20.02
N GLU A 225 9.94 -7.82 20.88
CA GLU A 225 11.06 -7.18 21.57
C GLU A 225 12.14 -6.77 20.56
N SER A 226 12.71 -5.59 20.74
CA SER A 226 13.93 -5.22 20.01
C SER A 226 15.08 -6.09 20.52
N SER A 227 15.64 -6.93 19.64
CA SER A 227 16.90 -7.59 19.96
C SER A 227 17.99 -6.52 19.98
N ASN A 228 18.38 -6.07 21.17
CA ASN A 228 19.63 -5.34 21.35
C ASN A 228 20.78 -6.29 21.06
N GLY A 229 21.20 -6.34 19.79
CA GLY A 229 22.44 -6.99 19.38
C GLY A 229 23.61 -6.10 19.77
N GLU A 230 24.09 -6.22 21.01
CA GLU A 230 25.49 -5.89 21.31
C GLU A 230 26.34 -7.10 20.89
N GLY A 231 27.21 -6.86 19.92
CA GLY A 231 28.26 -7.78 19.46
C GLY A 231 29.33 -7.02 18.71
#